data_AF-A0A6A5VNR9-F1
#
_entry.id   AF-A0A6A5VNR9-F1
#
_cell.length_a   1.000
_cell.length_b   1.000
_cell.length_c   1.000
_cell.angle_alpha   90.00
_cell.angle_beta   90.00
_cell.angle_gamma   90.00
#
_symmetry.space_group_name_H-M   'P 1'
#
loop_
_entity.id
_entity.type
_entity.pdbx_description
1 polymer ?
#
loop_
_entity_poly.entity_id
_entity_poly.type
_entity_poly.pdbx_seq_one_letter_code
_entity_poly.pdbx_strand_id
1 'polypeptide(L)'
;MKTAGASDLPLPIRALIVEYRLQFRCSWVEISQKLGCHPWAAQKFYERTRDLANTEDLHALLSVLDPIHHHGPQPFIAPGSEASKEVRSQILHHNT
;
A
#
# COMPACT_ATOMS: atom_id res chain seq x y z
N MET A 1 4.89 11.74 24.21
CA MET A 1 5.49 11.26 22.94
C MET A 1 4.36 11.06 21.93
N LYS A 2 4.38 11.75 20.79
CA LYS A 2 3.42 11.50 19.69
C LYS A 2 3.81 10.18 19.03
N THR A 3 2.94 9.19 19.07
CA THR A 3 3.09 7.96 18.29
C THR A 3 2.86 8.32 16.83
N ALA A 4 3.95 8.48 16.09
CA ALA A 4 3.94 8.68 14.66
C ALA A 4 3.06 7.58 14.03
N GLY A 5 2.07 7.99 13.23
CA GLY A 5 1.19 7.04 12.57
C GLY A 5 1.99 6.18 11.60
N ALA A 6 1.47 5.01 11.22
CA ALA A 6 2.12 4.14 10.22
C ALA A 6 2.45 4.86 8.89
N SER A 7 1.79 5.98 8.60
CA SER A 7 2.02 6.87 7.47
C SER A 7 3.28 7.73 7.57
N ASP A 8 3.88 7.86 8.76
CA ASP A 8 5.03 8.74 9.03
C ASP A 8 6.38 8.01 8.91
N LEU A 9 6.38 6.73 8.54
CA LEU A 9 7.62 5.96 8.40
C LEU A 9 8.36 6.37 7.11
N PRO A 10 9.66 6.73 7.18
CA PRO A 10 10.46 7.00 6.00
C PRO A 10 10.41 5.83 5.01
N LEU A 11 10.42 6.11 3.70
CA LEU A 11 10.39 5.08 2.65
C LEU A 11 11.42 3.95 2.87
N PRO A 12 12.68 4.23 3.25
CA PRO A 12 13.65 3.17 3.53
C PRO A 12 13.21 2.24 4.67
N ILE A 13 12.61 2.79 5.72
CA ILE A 13 12.10 1.99 6.86
C ILE A 13 10.92 1.13 6.42
N ARG A 14 10.02 1.68 5.61
CA ARG A 14 8.90 0.95 5.01
C ARG A 14 9.36 -0.22 4.15
N ALA A 15 10.36 -0.02 3.29
CA ALA A 15 10.95 -1.09 2.47
C ALA A 15 11.59 -2.18 3.34
N LEU A 16 12.36 -1.79 4.36
CA LEU A 16 13.00 -2.74 5.29
C LEU A 16 11.98 -3.54 6.10
N ILE A 17 10.82 -2.97 6.48
CA ILE A 17 9.75 -3.73 7.15
C ILE A 17 9.24 -4.87 6.25
N VAL A 18 9.02 -4.58 4.96
CA VAL A 18 8.60 -5.59 3.98
C VAL A 18 9.64 -6.68 3.85
N GLU A 19 10.91 -6.30 3.67
CA GLU A 19 12.01 -7.24 3.45
C GLU A 19 12.26 -8.14 4.68
N TYR A 20 12.34 -7.56 5.89
CA TYR A 20 12.51 -8.32 7.12
C TYR A 20 11.36 -9.28 7.39
N ARG A 21 10.12 -8.88 7.06
CA ARG A 21 8.97 -9.75 7.26
C ARG A 21 8.91 -10.89 6.26
N LEU A 22 9.16 -10.61 4.99
CA LEU A 22 8.95 -11.56 3.91
C LEU A 22 10.16 -12.48 3.71
N GLN A 23 11.37 -11.93 3.62
CA GLN A 23 12.59 -12.69 3.31
C GLN A 23 13.23 -13.29 4.55
N PHE A 24 13.36 -12.48 5.61
CA PHE A 24 14.04 -12.90 6.84
C PHE A 24 13.09 -13.52 7.88
N ARG A 25 11.78 -13.52 7.61
CA ARG A 25 10.72 -14.09 8.48
C ARG A 25 10.77 -13.59 9.93
N CYS A 26 11.27 -12.37 10.14
CA CYS A 26 11.34 -11.76 11.46
C CYS A 26 9.93 -11.57 12.04
N SER A 27 9.85 -11.70 13.37
CA SER A 27 8.70 -11.27 14.15
C SER A 27 8.60 -9.74 14.19
N TRP A 28 7.41 -9.23 14.51
CA TRP A 28 7.19 -7.78 14.64
C TRP A 28 8.04 -7.14 15.74
N VAL A 29 8.38 -7.91 16.78
CA VAL A 29 9.25 -7.46 17.88
C VAL A 29 10.69 -7.32 17.39
N GLU A 30 11.21 -8.27 16.62
CA GLU A 30 12.56 -8.19 16.05
C GLU A 30 12.69 -7.04 15.04
N ILE A 31 11.67 -6.86 14.19
CA ILE A 31 11.60 -5.73 13.25
C ILE A 31 11.62 -4.40 14.02
N SER A 32 10.82 -4.30 15.08
CA SER A 32 10.77 -3.13 15.95
C SER A 32 12.13 -2.81 16.57
N GLN A 33 12.82 -3.82 17.10
CA GLN A 33 14.14 -3.65 17.70
C GLN A 33 15.20 -3.20 16.68
N LYS A 34 15.15 -3.72 15.45
CA LYS A 34 16.10 -3.37 14.38
C LYS A 34 15.87 -1.99 13.80
N LEU A 35 14.61 -1.57 13.66
CA LEU A 35 14.23 -0.36 12.93
C LEU A 35 13.81 0.81 13.83
N GLY A 36 13.69 0.60 15.14
CA GLY A 36 13.27 1.64 16.09
C GLY A 36 11.82 2.08 15.92
N CYS A 37 10.98 1.29 15.25
CA CYS A 37 9.55 1.57 15.08
C CYS A 37 8.69 0.73 16.03
N HIS A 38 7.47 1.19 16.35
CA HIS A 38 6.57 0.41 17.21
C HIS A 38 6.11 -0.89 16.49
N PRO A 39 6.06 -2.07 17.16
CA PRO A 39 5.72 -3.35 16.52
C PRO A 39 4.37 -3.32 15.83
N TRP A 40 3.36 -2.75 16.49
CA TRP A 40 2.01 -2.59 15.94
C TRP A 40 1.98 -1.69 14.69
N ALA A 41 2.83 -0.66 14.63
CA ALA A 41 2.91 0.21 13.46
C ALA A 41 3.51 -0.53 12.26
N ALA A 42 4.58 -1.30 12.48
CA ALA A 42 5.19 -2.15 11.44
C ALA A 42 4.21 -3.20 10.92
N GLN A 43 3.49 -3.88 11.82
CA GLN A 43 2.46 -4.85 11.46
C GLN A 43 1.35 -4.20 10.63
N LYS A 44 0.75 -3.10 11.11
CA LYS A 44 -0.33 -2.42 10.40
C LYS A 44 0.10 -1.89 9.04
N PHE A 45 1.33 -1.40 8.95
CA PHE A 45 1.91 -0.97 7.69
C PHE A 45 2.05 -2.15 6.70
N TYR A 46 2.61 -3.28 7.14
CA TYR A 46 2.75 -4.46 6.30
C TYR A 46 1.41 -5.01 5.83
N GLU A 47 0.43 -5.15 6.75
CA GLU A 47 -0.94 -5.59 6.43
C GLU A 47 -1.54 -4.75 5.31
N ARG A 48 -1.51 -3.41 5.44
CA ARG A 48 -2.02 -2.50 4.40
C ARG A 48 -1.27 -2.62 3.09
N THR A 49 0.06 -2.75 3.14
CA THR A 49 0.91 -2.88 1.95
C THR A 49 0.57 -4.15 1.18
N ARG A 50 0.40 -5.28 1.90
CA ARG A 50 -0.01 -6.55 1.34
C ARG A 50 -1.41 -6.49 0.75
N ASP A 51 -2.35 -5.85 1.45
CA ASP A 51 -3.72 -5.71 0.97
C ASP A 51 -3.79 -4.83 -0.30
N LEU A 52 -2.93 -3.79 -0.41
CA LEU A 52 -2.79 -2.96 -1.62
C LEU A 52 -2.16 -3.72 -2.79
N ALA A 53 -1.11 -4.51 -2.53
CA ALA A 53 -0.43 -5.29 -3.56
C ALA A 53 -1.25 -6.51 -4.01
N ASN A 54 -2.17 -7.00 -3.15
CA ASN A 54 -2.93 -8.24 -3.34
C ASN A 54 -2.06 -9.47 -3.63
N THR A 55 -0.84 -9.49 -3.07
CA THR A 55 0.13 -10.58 -3.21
C THR A 55 1.19 -10.48 -2.11
N GLU A 56 1.92 -11.57 -1.88
CA GLU A 56 3.13 -11.60 -1.04
C GLU A 56 4.42 -11.56 -1.86
N ASP A 57 4.33 -11.29 -3.17
CA ASP A 57 5.51 -11.06 -4.00
C ASP A 57 6.27 -9.79 -3.58
N LEU A 58 7.59 -9.91 -3.40
CA LEU A 58 8.43 -8.81 -2.91
C LEU A 58 8.38 -7.60 -3.84
N HIS A 59 8.49 -7.82 -5.15
CA HIS A 59 8.53 -6.73 -6.12
C HIS A 59 7.19 -5.98 -6.13
N ALA A 60 6.07 -6.70 -6.12
CA ALA A 60 4.74 -6.10 -6.02
C ALA A 60 4.56 -5.30 -4.72
N LEU A 61 5.00 -5.83 -3.57
CA LEU A 61 4.94 -5.13 -2.29
C LEU A 61 5.78 -3.85 -2.28
N LEU A 62 6.98 -3.88 -2.87
CA LEU A 62 7.83 -2.70 -2.98
C LEU A 62 7.25 -1.65 -3.94
N SER A 63 6.60 -2.09 -5.02
CA SER A 63 6.00 -1.19 -6.02
C SER A 63 4.91 -0.28 -5.45
N VAL A 64 4.19 -0.72 -4.41
CA VAL A 64 3.14 0.05 -3.75
C VAL A 64 3.64 0.96 -2.63
N LEU A 65 4.95 1.00 -2.35
CA LEU A 65 5.52 1.85 -1.30
C LEU A 65 5.72 3.30 -1.72
N ASP A 66 5.91 3.53 -3.02
CA ASP A 66 6.17 4.85 -3.58
C ASP A 66 4.88 5.48 -4.14
N PRO A 67 4.43 6.62 -3.61
CA PRO A 67 3.26 7.34 -4.12
C PRO A 67 3.39 7.86 -5.55
N ILE A 68 4.58 7.86 -6.17
CA ILE A 68 4.71 8.28 -7.58
C ILE A 68 3.84 7.41 -8.53
N HIS A 69 3.53 6.17 -8.14
CA HIS A 69 2.66 5.26 -8.91
C HIS A 69 1.25 5.11 -8.34
N HIS A 70 0.95 5.75 -7.20
CA HIS A 70 -0.41 5.82 -6.69
C HIS A 70 -1.13 6.95 -7.40
N HIS A 71 -1.78 6.63 -8.53
CA HIS A 71 -2.97 7.36 -8.93
C HIS A 71 -3.85 7.42 -7.68
N GLY A 72 -4.10 8.62 -7.16
CA GLY A 72 -4.91 8.80 -5.95
C GLY A 72 -6.24 8.06 -6.03
N PRO A 73 -7.02 8.02 -4.94
CA PRO A 73 -8.34 7.38 -4.97
C PRO A 73 -9.07 7.78 -6.24
N GLN A 74 -9.52 6.79 -7.03
CA GLN A 74 -10.18 7.08 -8.31
C GLN A 74 -11.26 8.12 -8.03
N PRO A 75 -11.34 9.20 -8.83
CA PRO A 75 -12.30 10.26 -8.58
C PRO A 75 -13.69 9.63 -8.47
N PHE A 76 -14.40 9.93 -7.40
CA PHE A 76 -15.75 9.43 -7.23
C PHE A 76 -16.62 9.97 -8.38
N ILE A 77 -17.01 9.09 -9.29
CA ILE A 77 -17.92 9.43 -10.39
C ILE A 77 -19.34 9.19 -9.89
N ALA A 78 -20.07 10.27 -9.64
CA ALA A 78 -21.47 10.17 -9.20
C ALA A 78 -22.31 9.40 -10.24
N PRO A 79 -23.14 8.43 -9.82
CA PRO A 79 -24.02 7.69 -10.73
C PRO A 79 -24.91 8.65 -11.54
N GLY A 80 -24.96 8.46 -12.86
CA GLY A 80 -25.80 9.28 -13.75
C GLY A 80 -25.19 10.62 -14.20
N SER A 81 -24.01 10.99 -13.69
CA SER A 81 -23.23 12.12 -14.23
C SER A 81 -22.80 11.88 -15.68
N GLU A 82 -22.49 12.94 -16.42
CA GLU A 82 -21.95 12.82 -17.79
C GLU A 82 -20.67 11.99 -17.83
N ALA A 83 -19.80 12.13 -16.83
CA ALA A 83 -18.62 11.28 -16.67
C ALA A 83 -18.98 9.78 -16.47
N SER A 84 -20.07 9.47 -15.76
CA SER A 84 -20.58 8.09 -15.63
C SER A 84 -21.14 7.52 -16.94
N LYS A 85 -21.64 8.36 -17.85
CA LYS A 85 -22.13 7.94 -19.16
C LYS A 85 -20.97 7.66 -20.12
N GLU A 86 -19.96 8.53 -20.09
CA GLU A 86 -18.74 8.41 -20.90
C GLU A 86 -17.93 7.15 -20.55
N VAL A 87 -17.76 6.84 -19.25
CA VAL A 87 -17.08 5.59 -18.85
C VAL A 87 -17.86 4.35 -19.32
N ARG A 88 -19.20 4.40 -19.29
CA ARG A 88 -20.05 3.30 -19.75
C ARG A 88 -19.99 3.10 -21.26
N SER A 89 -19.94 4.15 -22.07
CA SER A 89 -19.81 4.03 -23.52
C SER A 89 -18.47 3.41 -23.90
N GLN A 90 -17.38 3.83 -23.25
CA GLN A 90 -16.04 3.30 -23.50
C GLN A 90 -15.91 1.80 -23.18
N ILE A 91 -16.52 1.32 -22.08
CA ILE A 91 -16.54 -0.10 -21.72
C ILE A 91 -17.34 -0.94 -22.75
N LEU A 92 -18.44 -0.38 -23.27
CA LEU A 92 -19.28 -1.07 -24.26
C LEU A 92 -18.60 -1.18 -25.63
N HIS A 93 -17.82 -0.19 -26.03
CA HIS A 93 -17.06 -0.21 -27.30
C HIS A 93 -15.80 -1.07 -27.25
N HIS A 94 -15.24 -1.35 -26.07
CA HIS A 94 -14.04 -2.17 -25.92
C HIS A 94 -14.32 -3.69 -25.94
N ASN A 95 -15.59 -4.09 -25.80
CA ASN A 95 -16.03 -5.50 -25.79
C ASN A 95 -16.69 -5.96 -27.11
N THR A 96 -16.56 -5.18 -28.17
CA THR A 96 -16.92 -5.51 -29.56
C THR A 96 -15.65 -5.62 -30.40
#